data_AF-A0A7Y5G2J3-F1
#
_entry.id   AF-A0A7Y5G2J3-F1
#
_cell.length_a   1.000
_cell.length_b   1.000
_cell.length_c   1.000
_cell.angle_alpha   90.00
_cell.angle_beta   90.00
_cell.angle_gamma   90.00
#
_symmetry.space_group_name_H-M   'P 1'
#
loop_
_entity.id
_entity.type
_entity.pdbx_description
1 polymer ?
#
loop_
_entity_poly.entity_id
_entity_poly.type
_entity_poly.pdbx_seq_one_letter_code
_entity_poly.pdbx_strand_id
1 'polypeptide(L)'
;MSAGLPAITGPELINLLKKDGWEERGNRATHGISLTKTLPNGRTLTTIIPTKSRSLPIGTLKAILSSKQTGLGREGLQELLNRD
;
A
#
# COMPACT_ATOMS: atom_id res chain seq x y z
N MET A 1 -8.95 -21.59 -7.56
CA MET A 1 -7.55 -21.59 -7.10
C MET A 1 -7.27 -20.24 -6.46
N SER A 2 -7.12 -20.17 -5.13
CA SER A 2 -6.90 -18.90 -4.41
C SER A 2 -5.41 -18.51 -4.50
N ALA A 3 -5.05 -17.81 -5.58
CA ALA A 3 -3.67 -17.56 -5.98
C ALA A 3 -2.94 -16.53 -5.08
N GLY A 4 -2.55 -16.85 -3.83
CA GLY A 4 -1.58 -16.06 -3.01
C GLY A 4 -1.76 -14.53 -2.88
N LEU A 5 -0.94 -13.83 -2.09
CA LEU A 5 -0.73 -12.41 -2.38
C LEU A 5 0.43 -12.32 -3.39
N PRO A 6 0.37 -11.43 -4.38
CA PRO A 6 1.46 -11.29 -5.33
C PRO A 6 2.72 -10.81 -4.60
N ALA A 7 3.88 -11.29 -5.04
CA ALA A 7 5.15 -10.75 -4.58
C ALA A 7 5.32 -9.35 -5.17
N ILE A 8 5.37 -8.34 -4.30
CA ILE A 8 5.52 -6.93 -4.69
C ILE A 8 6.54 -6.25 -3.79
N THR A 9 7.35 -5.37 -4.36
CA THR A 9 8.32 -4.55 -3.64
C THR A 9 7.65 -3.32 -3.03
N GLY A 10 8.36 -2.68 -2.09
CA GLY A 10 7.94 -1.40 -1.53
C GLY A 10 7.69 -0.31 -2.57
N PRO A 11 8.67 -0.01 -3.45
CA PRO A 11 8.53 1.00 -4.49
C PRO A 11 7.36 0.76 -5.45
N GLU A 12 7.14 -0.49 -5.87
CA GLU A 12 5.99 -0.85 -6.72
C GLU A 12 4.67 -0.56 -6.00
N LEU A 13 4.53 -0.97 -4.74
CA LEU A 13 3.32 -0.71 -3.95
C LEU A 13 3.08 0.80 -3.76
N ILE A 14 4.14 1.59 -3.53
CA ILE A 14 4.03 3.05 -3.42
C ILE A 14 3.50 3.65 -4.71
N ASN A 15 4.00 3.20 -5.86
CA ASN A 15 3.54 3.70 -7.17
C ASN A 15 2.05 3.36 -7.41
N LEU A 16 1.63 2.13 -7.10
CA LEU A 16 0.22 1.73 -7.20
C LEU A 16 -0.68 2.58 -6.29
N LEU A 17 -0.27 2.80 -5.04
CA LEU A 17 -1.02 3.62 -4.10
C LEU A 17 -1.10 5.08 -4.56
N LYS A 18 -0.02 5.65 -5.12
CA LYS A 18 -0.04 6.99 -5.69
C LYS A 18 -1.01 7.11 -6.87
N LYS A 19 -1.04 6.12 -7.77
CA LYS A 19 -2.03 6.04 -8.85
C LYS A 19 -3.47 5.95 -8.32
N ASP A 20 -3.66 5.34 -7.15
CA ASP A 20 -4.93 5.29 -6.42
C ASP A 20 -5.25 6.59 -5.64
N GLY A 21 -4.42 7.64 -5.75
CA GLY A 21 -4.65 8.93 -5.08
C GLY A 21 -4.17 8.98 -3.63
N TRP A 22 -3.23 8.13 -3.24
CA TRP A 22 -2.47 8.31 -2.00
C TRP A 22 -1.34 9.33 -2.19
N GLU A 23 -1.15 10.17 -1.20
CA GLU A 23 -0.15 11.24 -1.22
C GLU A 23 0.97 10.97 -0.22
N GLU A 24 2.20 11.34 -0.55
CA GLU A 24 3.31 11.29 0.39
C GLU A 24 3.18 12.41 1.42
N ARG A 25 3.36 12.06 2.70
CA ARG A 25 3.35 13.04 3.79
C ARG A 25 4.71 13.10 4.48
N GLY A 26 5.38 14.26 4.37
CA GLY A 26 6.54 14.64 5.18
C GLY A 26 7.86 13.96 4.82
N ASN A 27 8.87 14.14 5.69
CA ASN A 27 10.19 13.54 5.56
C ASN A 27 10.11 12.02 5.72
N ARG A 28 10.93 11.29 4.95
CA ARG A 28 11.05 9.82 5.00
C ARG A 28 11.06 9.34 6.46
N ALA A 29 10.12 8.46 6.81
CA ALA A 29 10.16 7.78 8.08
C ALA A 29 11.42 6.89 8.11
N THR A 30 12.01 6.69 9.29
CA THR A 30 13.20 5.84 9.48
C THR A 30 13.03 4.44 8.87
N HIS A 31 11.79 3.96 8.74
CA HIS A 31 11.45 2.63 8.26
C HIS A 31 10.73 2.59 6.90
N GLY A 32 10.53 3.73 6.22
CA GLY A 32 9.82 3.76 4.94
C GLY A 32 9.29 5.14 4.52
N ILE A 33 8.37 5.15 3.55
CA ILE A 33 7.64 6.35 3.13
C ILE A 33 6.25 6.33 3.74
N SER A 34 5.83 7.46 4.31
CA SER A 34 4.48 7.65 4.85
C SER A 34 3.55 8.11 3.73
N LEU A 35 2.48 7.36 3.49
CA LEU A 35 1.42 7.69 2.55
C LEU A 35 0.10 7.94 3.27
N THR A 36 -0.66 8.91 2.78
CA THR A 36 -1.99 9.24 3.30
C THR A 36 -3.05 9.34 2.21
N LYS A 37 -4.28 8.97 2.52
CA LYS A 37 -5.46 9.18 1.65
C LYS A 37 -6.64 9.62 2.49
N THR A 38 -7.30 10.70 2.09
CA THR A 38 -8.55 11.15 2.70
C THR A 38 -9.71 10.50 1.98
N LEU A 39 -10.54 9.77 2.74
CA LEU A 39 -11.72 9.10 2.23
C LEU A 39 -12.90 10.10 2.07
N PRO A 40 -13.92 9.77 1.26
CA PRO A 40 -15.09 10.64 1.07
C PRO A 40 -15.86 10.99 2.35
N ASN A 41 -15.77 10.13 3.37
CA ASN A 41 -16.38 10.38 4.68
C ASN A 41 -15.54 11.30 5.58
N GLY A 42 -14.48 11.94 5.05
CA GLY A 42 -13.58 12.83 5.77
C GLY A 42 -12.52 12.13 6.62
N ARG A 43 -12.50 10.79 6.70
CA ARG A 43 -11.48 10.05 7.44
C ARG A 43 -10.17 10.00 6.64
N THR A 44 -9.07 10.43 7.25
CA THR A 44 -7.72 10.22 6.68
C THR A 44 -7.14 8.89 7.15
N LEU A 45 -6.66 8.10 6.19
CA LEU A 45 -5.86 6.90 6.43
C LEU A 45 -4.38 7.21 6.25
N THR A 46 -3.53 6.54 7.03
CA THR A 46 -2.07 6.66 6.97
C THR A 46 -1.43 5.28 7.01
N THR A 47 -0.45 5.05 6.16
CA THR A 47 0.37 3.84 6.18
C THR A 47 1.84 4.17 5.94
N ILE A 48 2.75 3.32 6.43
CA ILE A 48 4.19 3.40 6.18
C ILE A 48 4.57 2.21 5.32
N ILE A 49 5.12 2.50 4.14
CA ILE A 49 5.58 1.48 3.19
C ILE A 49 7.10 1.39 3.25
N PRO A 50 7.68 0.22 3.61
CA PRO A 50 9.11 0.00 3.52
C PRO A 50 9.61 0.21 2.09
N THR A 51 10.73 0.88 1.88
CA THR A 51 11.24 1.23 0.53
C THR A 51 12.29 0.27 -0.02
N LYS A 52 12.51 -0.87 0.65
CA LYS A 52 13.51 -1.86 0.22
C LYS A 52 13.10 -2.47 -1.13
N SER A 53 14.09 -2.73 -1.99
CA SER A 53 13.93 -3.33 -3.32
C SER A 53 13.58 -4.82 -3.29
N ARG A 54 13.72 -5.49 -2.14
CA ARG A 54 13.21 -6.86 -1.96
C ARG A 54 11.70 -6.86 -1.82
N SER A 55 11.06 -7.94 -2.26
CA SER A 55 9.61 -8.12 -2.05
C SER A 55 9.24 -8.01 -0.57
N LEU A 56 8.09 -7.40 -0.31
CA LEU A 56 7.55 -7.26 1.03
C LEU A 56 7.23 -8.66 1.59
N PRO A 57 7.62 -8.95 2.85
CA PRO A 57 7.15 -10.15 3.52
C PRO A 57 5.62 -10.21 3.51
N ILE A 58 5.05 -11.40 3.33
CA ILE A 58 3.59 -11.59 3.23
C ILE A 58 2.86 -10.97 4.43
N GLY A 59 3.41 -11.09 5.64
CA GLY A 59 2.84 -10.49 6.85
C GLY A 59 2.80 -8.95 6.80
N THR A 60 3.88 -8.33 6.31
CA THR A 60 3.95 -6.87 6.11
C THR A 60 2.95 -6.42 5.06
N LEU A 61 2.88 -7.12 3.93
CA LEU A 61 1.92 -6.80 2.87
C LEU A 61 0.48 -6.93 3.37
N LYS A 62 0.15 -8.03 4.06
CA LYS A 62 -1.19 -8.21 4.68
C LYS A 62 -1.55 -7.09 5.64
N ALA A 63 -0.61 -6.64 6.47
CA ALA A 63 -0.84 -5.56 7.42
C ALA A 63 -1.15 -4.23 6.69
N ILE A 64 -0.41 -3.92 5.63
CA ILE A 64 -0.63 -2.72 4.81
C ILE A 64 -2.00 -2.77 4.12
N LEU A 65 -2.38 -3.91 3.55
CA LEU A 65 -3.66 -4.08 2.87
C LEU A 65 -4.87 -4.10 3.81
N SER A 66 -4.66 -4.23 5.12
CA SER A 66 -5.76 -4.35 6.09
C SER A 66 -6.63 -3.08 6.17
N SER A 67 -7.87 -3.24 6.64
CA SER A 67 -8.83 -2.16 6.90
C SER A 67 -8.33 -1.06 7.85
N LYS A 68 -7.32 -1.36 8.67
CA LYS A 68 -6.71 -0.40 9.59
C LYS A 68 -5.75 0.56 8.89
N GLN A 69 -5.12 0.13 7.79
CA GLN A 69 -4.12 0.91 7.07
C GLN A 69 -4.66 1.43 5.74
N THR A 70 -4.69 0.61 4.69
CA THR A 70 -5.17 1.05 3.36
C THR A 70 -6.62 0.70 3.09
N GLY A 71 -7.12 -0.38 3.68
CA GLY A 71 -8.46 -0.91 3.38
C GLY A 71 -8.63 -1.51 1.99
N LEU A 72 -7.56 -1.66 1.22
CA LEU A 72 -7.61 -2.27 -0.12
C LEU A 72 -7.97 -3.76 -0.09
N GLY A 73 -7.49 -4.45 0.95
CA GLY A 73 -7.51 -5.91 0.96
C GLY A 73 -6.72 -6.51 -0.20
N ARG A 74 -6.94 -7.80 -0.43
CA ARG A 74 -6.32 -8.52 -1.54
C ARG A 74 -6.91 -8.11 -2.89
N GLU A 75 -8.23 -7.96 -2.95
CA GLU A 75 -8.96 -7.65 -4.18
C GLU A 75 -8.59 -6.26 -4.70
N GLY A 76 -8.56 -5.25 -3.83
CA GLY A 76 -8.12 -3.91 -4.20
C GLY A 76 -6.67 -3.88 -4.70
N LEU A 77 -5.76 -4.69 -4.12
CA LEU A 77 -4.40 -4.80 -4.68
C LEU A 77 -4.42 -5.42 -6.08
N GLN A 78 -5.21 -6.45 -6.32
CA GLN A 78 -5.32 -7.09 -7.63
C GLN A 78 -5.89 -6.12 -8.68
N GLU A 79 -6.89 -5.33 -8.30
CA GLU A 79 -7.45 -4.29 -9.18
C GLU A 79 -6.40 -3.25 -9.56
N LEU A 80 -5.59 -2.78 -8.60
CA LEU A 80 -4.53 -1.82 -8.89
C LEU A 80 -3.47 -2.39 -9.83
N LEU A 81 -3.12 -3.67 -9.67
CA LEU A 81 -2.17 -4.36 -10.56
C LEU A 81 -2.71 -4.53 -11.99
N ASN A 82 -4.03 -4.64 -12.15
CA ASN A 82 -4.68 -4.81 -13.44
C ASN A 82 -4.98 -3.47 -14.16
N ARG A 83 -4.69 -2.33 -13.51
CA ARG A 83 -4.89 -0.98 -14.09
C ARG A 83 -3.67 -0.50 -14.90
N ASP A 84 -2.65 -1.33 -15.05
CA ASP A 84 -1.47 -1.11 -15.90
C ASP A 84 -1.57 -1.88 -17.23
#